data_AF-A0A815V157-F1
#
_entry.id   AF-A0A815V157-F1
#
_cell.length_a   1.000
_cell.length_b   1.000
_cell.length_c   1.000
_cell.angle_alpha   90.00
_cell.angle_beta   90.00
_cell.angle_gamma   90.00
#
_symmetry.space_group_name_H-M   'P 1'
#
loop_
_entity.id
_entity.type
_entity.pdbx_description
1 polymer ?
#
loop_
_entity_poly.entity_id
_entity_poly.type
_entity_poly.pdbx_seq_one_letter_code
_entity_poly.pdbx_strand_id
1 'polypeptide(L)'
;MKRKEQVFLPDTIIDSYATCPEAFYPNIKLLLKIFATLPVTTATTERSFSVLKLLKTYLRSTMSETRLNGLAMMYIYRNMAVDIDAVIDEFAKSNRRLAF
;
A
#
# COMPACT_ATOMS: atom_id res chain seq x y z
N MET A 1 5.96 -16.97 50.41
CA MET A 1 6.78 -16.38 49.34
C MET A 1 6.58 -17.15 48.04
N LYS A 2 5.69 -16.69 47.15
CA LYS A 2 5.75 -17.04 45.73
C LYS A 2 5.54 -15.75 44.96
N ARG A 3 6.65 -15.25 44.42
CA ARG A 3 6.75 -14.01 43.64
C ARG A 3 5.83 -14.19 42.44
N LYS A 4 4.76 -13.39 42.34
CA LYS A 4 4.00 -13.24 41.10
C LYS A 4 4.97 -12.69 40.08
N GLU A 5 5.50 -13.53 39.20
CA GLU A 5 6.01 -13.03 37.92
C GLU A 5 4.80 -12.44 37.22
N GLN A 6 4.71 -11.10 37.24
CA GLN A 6 3.84 -10.39 36.32
C GLN A 6 4.40 -10.67 34.92
N VAL A 7 3.88 -11.73 34.31
CA VAL A 7 4.03 -11.94 32.88
C VAL A 7 3.30 -10.77 32.24
N PHE A 8 4.06 -9.77 31.78
CA PHE A 8 3.52 -8.65 31.02
C PHE A 8 3.00 -9.23 29.71
N LEU A 9 1.69 -9.51 29.66
CA LEU A 9 1.06 -10.07 28.48
C LEU A 9 0.85 -8.92 27.49
N PRO A 10 1.50 -8.95 26.31
CA PRO A 10 1.34 -7.89 25.33
C PRO A 10 -0.10 -7.84 24.81
N ASP A 11 -0.76 -6.70 24.96
CA ASP A 11 -2.13 -6.49 24.46
C ASP A 11 -2.16 -6.27 22.93
N THR A 12 -1.05 -5.83 22.34
CA THR A 12 -0.94 -5.58 20.90
C THR A 12 -0.07 -6.64 20.22
N ILE A 13 -0.42 -6.96 18.97
CA ILE A 13 0.37 -7.85 18.10
C ILE A 13 1.79 -7.30 17.86
N ILE A 14 1.94 -5.97 17.81
CA ILE A 14 3.25 -5.31 17.67
C ILE A 14 4.13 -5.57 18.89
N ASP A 15 3.55 -5.50 20.09
CA ASP A 15 4.26 -5.74 21.35
C ASP A 15 4.61 -7.23 21.51
N SER A 16 3.70 -8.12 21.09
CA SER A 16 3.94 -9.56 20.98
C SER A 16 5.08 -9.87 20.02
N TYR A 17 5.14 -9.19 18.87
CA TYR A 17 6.23 -9.32 17.93
C TYR A 17 7.55 -8.84 18.55
N ALA A 18 7.60 -7.66 19.18
CA ALA A 18 8.82 -7.09 19.75
C ALA A 18 9.40 -7.95 20.90
N THR A 19 8.53 -8.57 21.69
CA THR A 19 8.92 -9.35 22.89
C THR A 19 9.30 -10.80 22.55
N CYS A 20 8.88 -11.32 21.39
CA CYS A 20 9.14 -12.72 21.00
C CYS A 20 10.61 -12.94 20.57
N PRO A 21 11.38 -13.81 21.28
CA PRO A 21 12.75 -14.14 20.91
C PRO A 21 12.77 -15.09 19.69
N GLU A 22 13.35 -14.61 18.60
CA GLU A 22 13.45 -15.33 17.31
C GLU A 22 14.22 -16.65 17.41
N ALA A 23 15.13 -16.76 18.39
CA ALA A 23 15.92 -17.96 18.64
C ALA A 23 15.11 -19.15 19.17
N PHE A 24 14.00 -18.90 19.89
CA PHE A 24 13.17 -19.98 20.46
C PHE A 24 11.95 -20.29 19.61
N TYR A 25 11.36 -19.29 18.95
CA TYR A 25 10.12 -19.46 18.20
C TYR A 25 10.14 -18.74 16.82
N PRO A 26 10.99 -19.20 15.88
CA PRO A 26 11.13 -18.55 14.58
C PRO A 26 9.82 -18.56 13.78
N ASN A 27 9.05 -19.65 13.84
CA ASN A 27 7.78 -19.79 13.13
C ASN A 27 6.68 -18.85 13.68
N ILE A 28 6.65 -18.64 15.00
CA ILE A 28 5.66 -17.77 15.65
C ILE A 28 5.97 -16.30 15.32
N LYS A 29 7.25 -15.93 15.37
CA LYS A 29 7.74 -14.61 14.95
C LYS A 29 7.41 -14.32 13.48
N LEU A 30 7.59 -15.31 12.59
CA LEU A 30 7.22 -15.21 11.18
C LEU A 30 5.72 -15.03 11.00
N LEU A 31 4.90 -15.80 11.73
CA LEU A 31 3.45 -15.67 11.68
C LEU A 31 2.98 -14.29 12.16
N LEU A 32 3.54 -13.77 13.24
CA LEU A 32 3.26 -12.41 13.74
C LEU A 32 3.68 -11.35 12.71
N LYS A 33 4.80 -11.54 12.01
CA LYS A 33 5.23 -10.67 10.91
C LYS A 33 4.24 -10.69 9.75
N ILE A 34 3.85 -11.88 9.31
CA ILE A 34 2.85 -12.05 8.23
C ILE A 34 1.54 -11.39 8.67
N PHE A 35 1.09 -11.61 9.90
CA PHE A 35 -0.12 -11.02 10.45
C PHE A 35 -0.05 -9.48 10.50
N ALA A 36 1.10 -8.91 10.84
CA ALA A 36 1.30 -7.45 10.84
C ALA A 36 1.38 -6.86 9.42
N THR A 37 1.85 -7.62 8.43
CA THR A 37 1.94 -7.18 7.03
C THR A 37 0.65 -7.41 6.24
N LEU A 38 -0.14 -8.40 6.62
CA LEU A 38 -1.48 -8.58 6.09
C LEU A 38 -2.30 -7.38 6.57
N PRO A 39 -2.99 -6.66 5.68
CA PRO A 39 -3.89 -5.61 6.09
C PRO A 39 -5.06 -6.24 6.86
N VAL A 40 -4.91 -6.38 8.18
CA VAL A 40 -5.99 -6.76 9.10
C VAL A 40 -7.08 -5.67 9.10
N THR A 41 -6.75 -4.47 8.63
CA THR A 41 -7.65 -3.34 8.48
C THR A 41 -8.35 -3.37 7.12
N THR A 42 -9.60 -3.83 7.10
CA THR A 42 -10.53 -3.67 5.96
C THR A 42 -10.62 -2.20 5.49
N ALA A 43 -10.37 -1.25 6.38
CA ALA A 43 -10.35 0.18 6.09
C ALA A 43 -9.36 0.59 4.97
N THR A 44 -8.19 -0.06 4.86
CA THR A 44 -7.20 0.25 3.81
C THR A 44 -7.65 -0.22 2.43
N THR A 45 -8.27 -1.41 2.38
CA THR A 45 -8.87 -1.93 1.16
C THR A 45 -10.10 -1.13 0.77
N GLU A 46 -10.97 -0.77 1.71
CA GLU A 46 -12.15 0.08 1.48
C GLU A 46 -11.76 1.46 0.96
N ARG A 47 -10.72 2.07 1.52
CA ARG A 47 -10.16 3.34 1.01
C ARG A 47 -9.68 3.19 -0.42
N SER A 48 -8.95 2.11 -0.72
CA SER A 48 -8.43 1.84 -2.08
C SER A 48 -9.56 1.57 -3.07
N PHE A 49 -10.58 0.79 -2.71
CA PHE A 49 -11.78 0.55 -3.52
C PHE A 49 -12.62 1.81 -3.72
N SER A 50 -12.73 2.67 -2.71
CA SER A 50 -13.41 3.96 -2.83
C SER A 50 -12.70 4.89 -3.82
N VAL A 51 -11.37 4.98 -3.73
CA VAL A 51 -10.54 5.73 -4.70
C VAL A 51 -10.69 5.15 -6.11
N LEU A 52 -10.64 3.82 -6.26
CA LEU A 52 -10.86 3.16 -7.55
C LEU A 52 -12.27 3.43 -8.10
N LYS A 53 -13.28 3.50 -7.23
CA LYS A 53 -14.66 3.86 -7.62
C LYS A 53 -14.78 5.32 -8.08
N LEU A 54 -13.98 6.23 -7.52
CA LEU A 54 -13.87 7.61 -8.02
C LEU A 54 -13.16 7.67 -9.38
N LEU A 55 -12.03 6.95 -9.52
CA LEU A 55 -11.25 6.86 -10.76
C LEU A 55 -12.03 6.18 -11.91
N LYS A 56 -12.74 5.10 -11.58
CA LYS A 56 -13.64 4.36 -12.48
C LYS A 56 -15.05 4.91 -12.32
N THR A 57 -15.26 6.15 -12.73
CA THR A 57 -16.60 6.74 -12.75
C THR A 57 -17.50 5.89 -13.66
N TYR A 58 -18.72 5.57 -13.21
CA TYR A 58 -19.64 4.63 -13.88
C TYR A 58 -19.90 4.96 -15.37
N LEU A 59 -19.89 6.25 -15.74
CA LEU A 59 -20.03 6.74 -17.12
C LEU A 59 -18.79 6.53 -18.02
N ARG A 60 -17.66 6.06 -17.45
CA ARG A 60 -16.35 5.90 -18.11
C ARG A 60 -15.85 4.45 -17.99
N SER A 61 -16.77 3.50 -18.14
CA SER A 61 -16.51 2.06 -18.05
C SER A 61 -15.65 1.51 -19.21
N THR A 62 -15.45 2.28 -20.29
CA THR A 62 -14.67 1.91 -21.49
C THR A 62 -13.22 2.40 -21.47
N MET A 63 -12.64 2.68 -20.29
CA MET A 63 -11.22 3.03 -20.20
C MET A 63 -10.34 1.77 -20.24
N SER A 64 -9.25 1.79 -21.02
CA SER A 64 -8.26 0.71 -21.02
C SER A 64 -7.55 0.60 -19.66
N GLU A 65 -7.20 -0.62 -19.26
CA GLU A 65 -6.47 -0.87 -17.99
C GLU A 65 -5.17 -0.07 -17.91
N THR A 66 -4.48 0.12 -19.04
CA THR A 66 -3.27 0.94 -19.14
C THR A 66 -3.48 2.38 -18.67
N ARG A 67 -4.58 3.00 -19.07
CA ARG A 67 -4.91 4.38 -18.71
C ARG A 67 -5.41 4.47 -17.27
N LEU A 68 -6.13 3.46 -16.78
CA LEU A 68 -6.56 3.39 -15.39
C LEU A 68 -5.36 3.27 -14.43
N ASN A 69 -4.40 2.40 -14.75
CA ASN A 69 -3.18 2.24 -13.96
C ASN A 69 -2.34 3.51 -13.95
N GLY A 70 -2.23 4.22 -15.08
CA GLY A 70 -1.56 5.52 -15.13
C GLY A 70 -2.20 6.58 -14.22
N LEU A 71 -3.54 6.66 -14.20
CA LEU A 71 -4.25 7.57 -13.31
C LEU A 71 -4.14 7.17 -11.83
N ALA A 72 -4.16 5.87 -11.53
CA ALA A 72 -3.95 5.37 -10.18
C ALA A 72 -2.54 5.71 -9.67
N MET A 73 -1.51 5.53 -10.49
CA MET A 73 -0.15 5.97 -10.19
C MET A 73 -0.10 7.47 -9.89
N MET A 74 -0.69 8.32 -10.75
CA MET A 74 -0.73 9.76 -10.52
C MET A 74 -1.45 10.14 -9.22
N TYR A 75 -2.49 9.41 -8.84
CA TYR A 75 -3.22 9.65 -7.60
C TYR A 75 -2.40 9.26 -6.36
N ILE A 76 -1.72 8.11 -6.39
CA ILE A 76 -0.88 7.62 -5.29
C ILE A 76 0.33 8.55 -5.08
N TYR A 77 0.98 8.97 -6.17
CA TYR A 77 2.17 9.82 -6.15
C TYR A 77 1.85 11.32 -6.26
N ARG A 78 0.62 11.74 -5.97
CA ARG A 78 0.18 13.15 -6.08
C ARG A 78 1.02 14.12 -5.24
N ASN A 79 1.59 13.65 -4.13
CA ASN A 79 2.42 14.45 -3.23
C ASN A 79 3.91 14.45 -3.62
N MET A 80 4.29 13.74 -4.68
CA MET A 80 5.65 13.73 -5.19
C MET A 80 5.83 14.93 -6.13
N ALA A 81 6.90 15.69 -5.93
CA ALA A 81 7.27 16.75 -6.87
C ALA A 81 7.68 16.12 -8.20
N VAL A 82 7.03 16.55 -9.29
CA VAL A 82 7.35 16.11 -10.65
C VAL A 82 8.19 17.19 -11.31
N ASP A 83 9.31 16.79 -11.91
CA ASP A 83 10.13 17.67 -12.74
C ASP A 83 9.43 17.90 -14.08
N ILE A 84 9.01 19.14 -14.31
CA ILE A 84 8.24 19.53 -15.49
C ILE A 84 9.10 19.41 -16.76
N ASP A 85 10.39 19.75 -16.67
CA ASP A 85 11.29 19.72 -17.82
C ASP A 85 11.54 18.29 -18.28
N ALA A 86 11.73 17.37 -17.32
CA ALA A 86 11.83 15.94 -17.60
C ALA A 86 10.58 15.37 -18.29
N VAL A 87 9.38 15.80 -17.87
CA VAL A 87 8.11 15.38 -18.48
C VAL A 87 7.98 15.90 -19.91
N ILE A 88 8.39 17.15 -20.17
CA ILE A 88 8.37 17.74 -21.52
C ILE A 88 9.31 16.97 -22.44
N ASP A 89 10.53 16.68 -21.98
CA ASP A 89 11.52 15.91 -22.73
C ASP A 89 11.05 14.47 -23.01
N GLU A 90 10.41 13.82 -22.03
CA GLU A 90 9.85 12.47 -22.21
C GLU A 90 8.66 12.48 -23.18
N PHE A 91 7.79 13.48 -23.09
CA PHE A 91 6.67 13.64 -24.01
C PHE A 91 7.15 13.91 -25.45
N ALA A 92 8.19 14.73 -25.62
CA ALA A 92 8.79 15.04 -26.92
C ALA A 92 9.41 13.82 -27.61
N LYS A 93 9.89 12.83 -26.84
CA LYS A 93 10.40 11.54 -27.37
C LYS A 93 9.29 10.62 -27.88
N SER A 94 8.04 10.79 -27.43
CA SER A 94 6.92 9.97 -27.91
C SER A 94 6.50 10.37 -29.33
N ASN A 95 6.22 9.38 -30.18
CA ASN A 95 5.88 9.62 -31.58
C ASN A 95 4.55 10.40 -31.65
N ARG A 96 4.60 11.68 -32.09
CA ARG A 96 3.42 12.56 -32.23
C ARG A 96 2.42 11.89 -33.18
N ARG A 97 1.28 11.43 -32.66
CA ARG A 97 0.09 11.10 -33.47
C ARG A 97 -0.60 12.40 -33.92
N LEU A 98 0.13 13.28 -34.58
CA LEU A 98 -0.46 14.38 -35.35
C LEU A 98 -0.67 13.85 -36.76
N ALA A 99 -1.85 13.28 -37.00
CA ALA A 99 -2.36 13.17 -38.35
C ALA A 99 -2.76 14.60 -38.75
N PHE A 100 -1.97 15.20 -39.64
CA PHE A 100 -2.39 16.37 -40.41
C PHE A 100 -3.23 15.89 -41.59
#